data_AF-A0A6L6CRZ0-F1
#
_entry.id   AF-A0A6L6CRZ0-F1
#
_cell.length_a   1.000
_cell.length_b   1.000
_cell.length_c   1.000
_cell.angle_alpha   90.00
_cell.angle_beta   90.00
_cell.angle_gamma   90.00
#
_symmetry.space_group_name_H-M   'P 1'
#
loop_
_entity.id
_entity.type
_entity.pdbx_description
1 polymer ?
#
loop_
_entity_poly.entity_id
_entity_poly.type
_entity_poly.pdbx_seq_one_letter_code
_entity_poly.pdbx_strand_id
1 'polypeptide(L)'
;MYSSCPIGPSKHESLCVPMCTQITASRYDMPMAKPSRHVGIRELREQSATYVKRAQAGEEVVISVHGKPAATLGPIRTSAPTLTMTELAATLAIIAPRRRGEFTLTAPLAINTGTRIDQALREVRG
;
A
#
# COMPACT_ATOMS: atom_id res chain seq x y z
N MET A 1 39.87 37.11 -29.63
CA MET A 1 40.57 36.54 -28.45
C MET A 1 39.92 37.16 -27.21
N TYR A 2 39.43 36.31 -26.31
CA TYR A 2 38.72 36.59 -25.05
C TYR A 2 37.39 37.35 -25.11
N SER A 3 36.32 36.65 -24.71
CA SER A 3 35.15 37.23 -24.05
C SER A 3 34.68 36.18 -23.04
N SER A 4 35.21 36.25 -21.81
CA SER A 4 34.57 36.92 -20.68
C SER A 4 33.65 35.96 -19.94
N CYS A 5 34.22 35.30 -18.94
CA CYS A 5 33.48 34.78 -17.80
C CYS A 5 33.02 35.98 -16.97
N PRO A 6 31.76 36.03 -16.54
CA PRO A 6 31.57 36.37 -15.14
C PRO A 6 30.40 35.65 -14.47
N ILE A 7 30.58 35.41 -13.16
CA ILE A 7 29.61 35.69 -12.09
C ILE A 7 28.33 34.85 -12.21
N GLY A 8 28.15 33.79 -11.43
CA GLY A 8 27.78 33.88 -10.01
C GLY A 8 26.36 34.44 -9.84
N PRO A 9 25.75 34.47 -8.65
CA PRO A 9 26.03 33.72 -7.43
C PRO A 9 24.73 33.13 -6.83
N SER A 10 24.87 32.38 -5.74
CA SER A 10 23.92 32.42 -4.60
C SER A 10 22.51 31.85 -4.85
N LYS A 11 21.84 31.14 -3.96
CA LYS A 11 21.54 31.47 -2.56
C LYS A 11 21.18 30.16 -1.86
N HIS A 12 21.74 29.90 -0.68
CA HIS A 12 21.17 30.28 0.61
C HIS A 12 19.76 29.74 0.80
N GLU A 13 19.66 28.90 1.84
CA GLU A 13 18.69 29.10 2.90
C GLU A 13 17.24 28.89 2.47
N SER A 14 16.81 27.64 2.58
CA SER A 14 16.08 27.19 3.77
C SER A 14 14.58 27.36 3.57
N LEU A 15 13.97 26.20 3.31
CA LEU A 15 12.85 25.73 4.12
C LEU A 15 11.67 26.70 4.19
N CYS A 16 11.02 26.91 3.05
CA CYS A 16 9.57 26.95 3.04
C CYS A 16 9.09 25.62 2.47
N VAL A 17 9.24 24.56 3.28
CA VAL A 17 8.44 23.35 3.11
C VAL A 17 7.05 23.73 3.60
N PRO A 18 6.07 23.73 2.69
CA PRO A 18 4.95 22.87 2.99
C PRO A 18 4.55 22.04 1.78
N MET A 19 4.37 20.76 2.07
CA MET A 19 3.40 19.92 1.41
C MET A 19 3.64 19.63 -0.08
N CYS A 20 4.84 19.17 -0.41
CA CYS A 20 4.84 17.96 -1.20
C CYS A 20 4.49 16.83 -0.23
N THR A 21 3.19 16.55 -0.15
CA THR A 21 2.60 15.46 0.60
C THR A 21 3.43 14.23 0.32
N GLN A 22 4.29 13.87 1.27
CA GLN A 22 4.92 12.59 1.26
C GLN A 22 3.78 11.59 1.23
N ILE A 23 3.67 10.83 0.14
CA ILE A 23 3.04 9.53 0.21
C ILE A 23 4.04 8.67 1.00
N THR A 24 4.13 8.95 2.31
CA THR A 24 4.45 7.92 3.26
C THR A 24 3.43 6.84 3.01
N ALA A 25 3.88 5.61 2.77
CA ALA A 25 3.09 4.43 3.02
C ALA A 25 2.66 4.48 4.50
N SER A 26 1.58 5.21 4.76
CA SER A 26 0.98 5.37 6.06
C SER A 26 -0.43 4.84 5.92
N ARG A 27 -0.65 3.74 6.64
CA ARG A 27 -1.97 3.24 7.00
C ARG A 27 -2.80 2.70 5.83
N TYR A 28 -2.48 1.48 5.41
CA TYR A 28 -3.57 0.54 5.62
C TYR A 28 -3.61 0.32 7.12
N ASP A 29 -4.66 0.88 7.69
CA ASP A 29 -5.21 0.55 8.99
C ASP A 29 -5.15 -0.98 9.11
N MET A 30 -4.10 -1.49 9.77
CA MET A 30 -4.10 -2.89 10.15
C MET A 30 -5.32 -3.01 11.06
N PRO A 31 -6.36 -3.77 10.68
CA PRO A 31 -7.56 -3.86 11.50
C PRO A 31 -7.06 -4.34 12.84
N MET A 32 -7.11 -3.45 13.84
CA MET A 32 -6.71 -3.65 15.23
C MET A 32 -6.21 -5.06 15.44
N ALA A 33 -4.89 -5.28 15.39
CA ALA A 33 -4.31 -6.57 15.69
C ALA A 33 -4.79 -6.93 17.09
N LYS A 34 -5.92 -7.65 17.14
CA LYS A 34 -6.56 -8.12 18.36
C LYS A 34 -5.43 -8.81 19.11
N PRO A 35 -5.23 -8.54 20.42
CA PRO A 35 -4.07 -9.04 21.15
C PRO A 35 -3.89 -10.51 20.81
N SER A 36 -2.87 -10.80 20.00
CA SER A 36 -2.72 -12.11 19.39
C SER A 36 -2.17 -12.99 20.48
N ARG A 37 -3.05 -13.78 21.08
CA ARG A 37 -2.65 -14.64 22.19
C ARG A 37 -1.70 -15.68 21.64
N HIS A 38 -0.47 -15.72 22.16
CA HIS A 38 0.51 -16.74 21.78
C HIS A 38 0.31 -17.98 22.62
N VAL A 39 0.11 -19.13 21.97
CA VAL A 39 -0.11 -20.44 22.60
C VAL A 39 0.89 -21.43 22.03
N GLY A 40 1.45 -22.30 22.88
CA GLY A 40 2.32 -23.38 22.43
C GLY A 40 1.52 -24.54 21.84
N ILE A 41 2.09 -25.27 20.88
CA ILE A 41 1.44 -26.45 20.27
C ILE A 41 1.02 -27.52 21.30
N ARG A 42 1.73 -27.60 22.43
CA ARG A 42 1.40 -28.51 23.53
C ARG A 42 0.10 -28.10 24.24
N GLU A 43 0.01 -26.84 24.61
CA GLU A 43 -1.16 -26.26 25.26
C GLU A 43 -2.40 -26.31 24.33
N LEU A 44 -2.20 -26.08 23.03
CA LEU A 44 -3.27 -26.21 22.04
C LEU A 44 -3.82 -27.65 21.98
N ARG A 45 -2.97 -28.68 22.10
CA ARG A 45 -3.42 -30.08 22.09
C ARG A 45 -4.22 -30.43 23.33
N GLU A 46 -3.83 -29.91 24.49
CA GLU A 46 -4.51 -30.16 25.77
C GLU A 46 -5.88 -29.44 25.84
N GLN A 47 -6.02 -28.27 25.21
CA GLN A 47 -7.23 -27.43 25.32
C GLN A 47 -7.83 -27.01 23.98
N SER A 48 -7.76 -27.89 22.97
CA SER A 48 -8.17 -27.58 21.60
C SER A 48 -9.60 -27.07 21.50
N ALA A 49 -10.56 -27.70 22.20
CA ALA A 49 -11.95 -27.29 22.18
C ALA A 49 -12.18 -25.86 22.71
N THR A 50 -11.45 -25.46 23.75
CA THR A 50 -11.53 -24.11 24.33
C THR A 50 -11.02 -23.07 23.34
N TYR A 51 -9.88 -23.36 22.70
CA TYR A 51 -9.28 -22.46 21.72
C TYR A 51 -10.11 -22.35 20.43
N VAL A 52 -10.72 -23.45 19.97
CA VAL A 52 -11.65 -23.42 18.82
C VAL A 52 -12.91 -22.60 19.14
N LYS A 53 -13.51 -22.76 20.33
CA LYS A 53 -14.68 -21.93 20.73
C LYS A 53 -14.34 -20.45 20.80
N ARG A 54 -13.15 -20.11 21.30
CA ARG A 54 -12.64 -18.73 21.32
C ARG A 54 -12.39 -18.19 19.93
N ALA A 55 -11.81 -19.00 19.05
CA ALA A 55 -11.61 -18.65 17.65
C ALA A 55 -12.95 -18.42 16.92
N GLN A 56 -13.96 -19.26 17.19
CA GLN A 56 -15.33 -19.05 16.70
C GLN A 56 -15.96 -17.75 17.21
N ALA A 57 -15.67 -17.36 18.46
CA ALA A 57 -16.07 -16.06 19.01
C ALA A 57 -15.29 -14.86 18.40
N GLY A 58 -14.41 -15.13 17.44
CA GLY A 58 -13.63 -14.12 16.72
C GLY A 58 -12.31 -13.75 17.38
N GLU A 59 -11.81 -14.53 18.33
CA GLU A 59 -10.43 -14.40 18.85
C GLU A 59 -9.42 -14.95 17.84
N GLU A 60 -8.25 -14.31 17.76
CA GLU A 60 -7.16 -14.75 16.90
C GLU A 60 -5.97 -15.16 17.79
N VAL A 61 -5.57 -16.42 17.65
CA VAL A 61 -4.57 -17.07 18.52
C VAL A 61 -3.41 -17.54 17.66
N VAL A 62 -2.20 -17.07 17.97
CA VAL A 62 -0.96 -17.48 17.29
C VAL A 62 -0.42 -18.73 17.96
N ILE A 63 -0.29 -19.79 17.18
CA ILE A 63 0.23 -21.08 17.62
C ILE A 63 1.72 -21.13 17.32
N SER A 64 2.50 -21.46 18.36
CA SER A 64 3.94 -21.59 18.28
C SER A 64 4.40 -23.04 18.43
N VAL A 65 5.45 -23.40 17.69
CA VAL A 65 6.15 -24.68 17.79
C VAL A 65 7.60 -24.37 18.16
N HIS A 66 8.08 -24.89 19.29
CA HIS A 66 9.41 -24.58 19.84
C HIS A 66 9.70 -23.07 19.98
N GLY A 67 8.69 -22.30 20.42
CA GLY A 67 8.82 -20.86 20.63
C GLY A 67 8.82 -20.02 19.35
N LYS A 68 8.66 -20.64 18.17
CA LYS A 68 8.54 -19.94 16.89
C LYS A 68 7.09 -19.94 16.43
N PRO A 69 6.54 -18.80 15.95
CA PRO A 69 5.19 -18.76 15.40
C PRO A 69 5.10 -19.65 14.16
N ALA A 70 4.10 -20.52 14.12
CA ALA A 70 3.94 -21.54 13.07
C ALA A 70 2.58 -21.45 12.36
N ALA A 71 1.52 -21.08 13.08
CA ALA A 71 0.16 -20.98 12.53
C ALA A 71 -0.69 -19.99 13.32
N THR A 72 -1.84 -19.63 12.78
CA THR A 72 -2.85 -18.81 13.46
C THR A 72 -4.20 -19.52 13.43
N LEU A 73 -4.89 -19.54 14.56
CA LEU A 73 -6.26 -20.02 14.69
C LEU A 73 -7.19 -18.81 14.85
N GLY A 74 -8.19 -18.72 13.99
CA GLY A 74 -9.18 -17.65 14.01
C GLY A 74 -10.51 -18.14 13.44
N PRO A 75 -11.54 -17.28 13.42
CA PRO A 75 -12.81 -17.61 12.80
C PRO A 75 -12.59 -17.89 11.31
N ILE A 76 -13.30 -18.87 10.76
CA ILE A 76 -13.34 -19.07 9.32
C ILE A 76 -14.02 -17.85 8.71
N ARG A 77 -13.23 -16.97 8.10
CA ARG A 77 -13.77 -15.92 7.26
C ARG A 77 -14.20 -16.62 5.99
N THR A 78 -15.51 -16.79 5.80
CA THR A 78 -16.04 -17.11 4.47
C THR A 78 -15.40 -16.12 3.51
N SER A 79 -14.87 -16.62 2.39
CA SER A 79 -14.10 -15.83 1.43
C SER A 79 -14.71 -14.44 1.29
N ALA A 80 -13.85 -13.41 1.27
CA ALA A 80 -14.29 -12.04 1.01
C ALA A 80 -15.43 -12.08 0.00
N PRO A 81 -16.56 -11.38 0.26
CA PRO A 81 -17.71 -11.45 -0.63
C PRO A 81 -17.20 -11.31 -2.07
N THR A 82 -17.79 -12.07 -3.00
CA THR A 82 -17.46 -11.92 -4.42
C THR A 82 -17.90 -10.51 -4.84
N LEU A 83 -17.05 -9.52 -4.57
CA LEU A 83 -17.30 -8.12 -4.84
C LEU A 83 -16.94 -7.90 -6.29
N THR A 84 -17.93 -7.46 -7.04
CA THR A 84 -17.72 -6.98 -8.40
C THR A 84 -16.90 -5.69 -8.36
N MET A 85 -16.12 -5.44 -9.41
CA MET A 85 -15.36 -4.18 -9.54
C MET A 85 -16.27 -2.93 -9.43
N THR A 86 -17.52 -3.06 -9.84
CA THR A 86 -18.56 -2.03 -9.71
C THR A 86 -18.93 -1.72 -8.27
N GLU A 87 -19.05 -2.73 -7.41
CA GLU A 87 -19.36 -2.54 -5.98
C GLU A 87 -18.18 -1.91 -5.22
N LEU A 88 -16.96 -2.29 -5.56
CA LEU A 88 -15.75 -1.66 -5.02
C LEU A 88 -15.66 -0.18 -5.42
N ALA A 89 -16.04 0.15 -6.67
CA ALA A 89 -16.09 1.53 -7.13
C ALA A 89 -17.21 2.33 -6.43
N ALA A 90 -18.38 1.72 -6.20
CA ALA A 90 -19.49 2.36 -5.49
C ALA A 90 -19.18 2.67 -4.03
N THR A 91 -18.40 1.81 -3.37
CA THR A 91 -17.93 1.99 -1.98
C THR A 91 -16.68 2.86 -1.87
N LEU A 92 -16.16 3.39 -2.99
CA LEU A 92 -14.92 4.18 -3.07
C LEU A 92 -13.68 3.45 -2.54
N ALA A 93 -13.71 2.11 -2.42
CA ALA A 93 -12.54 1.31 -2.09
C ALA A 93 -11.52 1.31 -3.24
N ILE A 94 -11.98 1.53 -4.48
CA ILE A 94 -11.15 1.74 -5.66
C ILE A 94 -11.63 2.94 -6.46
N ILE A 95 -10.74 3.51 -7.27
CA ILE A 95 -11.10 4.49 -8.29
C ILE A 95 -11.49 3.73 -9.55
N ALA A 96 -12.71 3.95 -10.06
CA ALA A 96 -13.16 3.32 -11.29
C ALA A 96 -12.23 3.63 -12.48
N PRO A 97 -11.99 2.68 -13.39
CA PRO A 97 -11.22 2.93 -14.60
C PRO A 97 -11.80 4.12 -15.39
N ARG A 98 -10.94 5.09 -15.73
CA ARG A 98 -11.34 6.24 -16.56
C ARG A 98 -11.58 5.83 -18.02
N ARG A 99 -10.81 4.87 -18.53
CA ARG A 99 -10.95 4.34 -19.90
C ARG A 99 -11.86 3.11 -19.86
N ARG A 100 -12.93 3.13 -20.66
CA ARG A 100 -13.83 1.99 -20.86
C ARG A 100 -13.60 1.46 -22.27
N GLY A 101 -13.13 0.21 -22.41
CA GLY A 101 -12.86 -0.43 -23.70
C GLY A 101 -11.54 -1.21 -23.73
N GLU A 102 -11.28 -1.85 -24.87
CA GLU A 102 -10.06 -2.64 -25.11
C GLU A 102 -8.81 -1.78 -24.90
N PHE A 103 -7.78 -2.38 -24.30
CA PHE A 103 -6.50 -1.71 -24.17
C PHE A 103 -5.84 -1.57 -25.54
N THR A 104 -5.73 -0.32 -26.01
CA THR A 104 -4.91 0.00 -27.18
C THR A 104 -3.69 0.77 -26.73
N LEU A 105 -2.51 0.27 -27.09
CA LEU A 105 -1.28 1.04 -27.00
C LEU A 105 -1.39 2.23 -27.94
N THR A 106 -1.26 3.44 -27.39
CA THR A 106 -1.09 4.65 -28.18
C THR A 106 0.31 4.62 -28.81
N ALA A 107 0.45 5.19 -30.00
CA ALA A 107 1.76 5.35 -30.64
C ALA A 107 2.76 5.98 -29.65
N PRO A 108 4.01 5.48 -29.55
CA PRO A 108 5.00 6.02 -28.65
C PRO A 108 5.21 7.52 -28.90
N LEU A 109 5.14 8.32 -27.84
CA LEU A 109 5.49 9.74 -27.92
C LEU A 109 7.02 9.86 -27.86
N ALA A 110 7.61 10.48 -28.88
CA ALA A 110 9.04 10.79 -28.88
C ALA A 110 9.31 11.97 -27.92
N ILE A 111 9.77 11.66 -26.70
CA ILE A 111 10.18 12.66 -25.70
C ILE A 111 11.71 12.77 -25.75
N ASN A 112 12.24 13.99 -25.84
CA ASN A 112 13.68 14.22 -25.78
C ASN A 112 14.19 13.96 -24.35
N THR A 113 15.05 12.96 -24.17
CA THR A 113 15.58 12.48 -22.89
C THR A 113 16.50 13.48 -22.16
N GLY A 114 16.88 14.59 -22.81
CA GLY A 114 17.64 15.69 -22.22
C GLY A 114 16.77 16.83 -21.65
N THR A 115 15.45 16.73 -21.77
CA THR A 115 14.54 17.77 -21.25
C THR A 115 14.26 17.58 -19.76
N ARG A 116 14.07 18.69 -19.05
CA ARG A 116 13.60 18.64 -17.66
C ARG A 116 12.22 17.97 -17.62
N ILE A 117 11.99 17.10 -16.63
CA ILE A 117 10.74 16.34 -16.47
C ILE A 117 9.49 17.24 -16.54
N ASP A 118 9.56 18.44 -15.95
CA ASP A 118 8.45 19.41 -15.97
C ASP A 118 8.07 19.88 -17.40
N GLN A 119 9.08 20.04 -18.26
CA GLN A 119 8.92 20.43 -19.66
C GLN A 119 8.31 19.27 -20.47
N ALA A 120 8.82 18.06 -20.28
CA ALA A 120 8.27 16.86 -20.90
C ALA A 120 6.80 16.62 -20.49
N LEU A 121 6.45 16.83 -19.21
CA LEU A 121 5.07 16.71 -18.72
C LEU A 121 4.13 17.75 -19.32
N ARG A 122 4.62 18.96 -19.61
CA ARG A 122 3.83 20.00 -20.29
C ARG A 122 3.51 19.59 -21.74
N GLU A 123 4.51 19.09 -22.46
CA GLU A 123 4.35 18.62 -23.85
C GLU A 123 3.36 17.46 -23.96
N VAL A 124 3.35 16.56 -22.97
CA VAL A 124 2.39 15.44 -22.91
C VAL A 124 0.97 15.91 -22.59
N ARG A 125 0.81 16.97 -21.79
CA ARG A 125 -0.50 17.44 -21.30
C ARG A 125 -1.22 18.37 -22.28
N GLY A 126 -0.48 19.07 -23.15
CA GLY A 126 -1.03 20.10 -24.04
C GLY A 126 -1.39 21.37 -23.28
#